data_AF-A0A962G6T8-F1
#
_entry.id   AF-A0A962G6T8-F1
#
_cell.length_a   1.000
_cell.length_b   1.000
_cell.length_c   1.000
_cell.angle_alpha   90.00
_cell.angle_beta   90.00
_cell.angle_gamma   90.00
#
_symmetry.space_group_name_H-M   'P 1'
#
loop_
_entity.id
_entity.type
_entity.pdbx_description
1 polymer ?
#
loop_
_entity_poly.entity_id
_entity_poly.type
_entity_poly.pdbx_seq_one_letter_code
_entity_poly.pdbx_strand_id
1 'polypeptide(L)' 'VLIALDRQERGQGAQSAAQEISTEFGVPVIAIARLADLRAYAGENPALAEQRTRLEDYRREYGV' A
#
# COMPACT_ATOMS: atom_id res chain seq x y z
N VAL A 1 -3.85 14.89 -5.44
CA VAL A 1 -2.62 14.33 -6.04
C VAL A 1 -2.94 12.95 -6.60
N LEU A 2 -2.48 12.63 -7.82
CA LEU A 2 -2.61 11.29 -8.40
C LEU A 2 -1.25 10.58 -8.34
N ILE A 3 -1.23 9.34 -7.85
CA ILE A 3 -0.03 8.51 -7.76
C ILE A 3 -0.26 7.14 -8.40
N ALA A 4 0.81 6.51 -8.86
CA ALA A 4 0.73 5.19 -9.47
C ALA A 4 0.39 4.10 -8.43
N LEU A 5 1.05 4.12 -7.27
CA LEU A 5 0.90 3.09 -6.25
C LEU A 5 0.88 3.72 -4.85
N ASP A 6 -0.17 3.41 -4.09
CA ASP A 6 -0.19 3.60 -2.66
C ASP A 6 0.31 2.33 -1.97
N ARG A 7 1.48 2.42 -1.36
CA ARG A 7 2.13 1.28 -0.69
C ARG A 7 1.47 0.93 0.65
N GLN A 8 0.62 1.81 1.20
CA GLN A 8 -0.09 1.58 2.46
C GLN A 8 0.85 1.16 3.61
N GLU A 9 2.02 1.77 3.65
CA GLU A 9 3.05 1.55 4.67
C GLU A 9 3.21 2.79 5.54
N ARG A 10 3.55 2.58 6.81
CA ARG A 10 3.90 3.65 7.75
C ARG A 10 5.13 4.40 7.23
N GLY A 11 5.05 5.73 7.23
CA GLY A 11 6.18 6.62 6.98
C GLY A 11 7.08 6.70 8.21
N GLN A 12 7.52 7.92 8.55
CA GLN A 12 8.33 8.12 9.76
C GLN A 12 7.52 8.03 11.06
N GLY A 13 6.18 8.15 10.97
CA GLY A 13 5.25 8.06 12.09
C GLY A 13 4.30 6.88 11.99
N ALA A 14 3.11 7.05 12.57
CA ALA A 14 2.04 6.06 12.52
C ALA A 14 1.25 6.08 11.21
N GLN A 15 1.38 7.14 10.40
CA GLN A 15 0.62 7.34 9.17
C GLN A 15 1.47 7.00 7.94
N SER A 16 0.83 6.67 6.81
CA SER A 16 1.53 6.61 5.54
C SER A 16 1.81 8.00 4.98
N ALA A 17 2.81 8.10 4.11
CA ALA A 17 3.09 9.35 3.38
C ALA A 17 1.86 9.90 2.64
N ALA A 18 0.99 9.03 2.11
CA ALA A 18 -0.25 9.44 1.45
C ALA A 18 -1.27 10.03 2.45
N GLN A 19 -1.39 9.43 3.65
CA GLN A 19 -2.25 9.95 4.72
C GLN A 19 -1.72 11.28 5.28
N GLU A 20 -0.40 11.40 5.46
CA GLU A 20 0.26 12.62 5.90
C GLU A 20 -0.02 13.76 4.91
N ILE A 21 0.24 13.56 3.61
CA ILE A 21 -0.05 14.56 2.57
C ILE A 21 -1.54 14.95 2.57
N SER A 22 -2.44 13.96 2.67
CA SER A 22 -3.87 14.24 2.65
C SER A 22 -4.32 15.04 3.86
N THR A 23 -3.72 14.82 5.02
CA THR A 23 -4.08 15.49 6.27
C THR A 23 -3.45 16.87 6.36
N GLU A 24 -2.16 16.98 6.06
CA GLU A 24 -1.38 18.22 6.19
C GLU A 24 -1.82 19.29 5.18
N PHE A 25 -2.06 18.88 3.93
CA PHE A 25 -2.38 19.81 2.85
C PHE A 25 -3.86 19.87 2.48
N GLY A 26 -4.71 19.03 3.11
CA GLY A 26 -6.15 18.98 2.84
C GLY A 26 -6.50 18.57 1.40
N VAL A 27 -5.56 17.92 0.68
CA VAL A 27 -5.76 17.49 -0.70
C VAL A 27 -5.95 15.97 -0.78
N PRO A 28 -6.93 15.46 -1.53
CA PRO A 28 -7.09 14.03 -1.66
C PRO A 28 -5.91 13.40 -2.41
N VAL A 29 -5.41 12.27 -1.90
CA VAL A 29 -4.45 11.41 -2.60
C VAL A 29 -5.22 10.25 -3.23
N ILE A 30 -5.13 10.13 -4.56
CA ILE A 30 -5.78 9.10 -5.36
C ILE A 30 -4.68 8.22 -5.95
N ALA A 31 -4.82 6.91 -5.79
CA ALA A 31 -3.86 5.93 -6.30
C ALA A 31 -4.49 5.07 -7.39
N ILE A 32 -3.71 4.78 -8.44
CA ILE A 32 -4.13 3.85 -9.50
C ILE A 32 -4.21 2.43 -8.93
N ALA A 33 -3.26 2.05 -8.09
CA ALA A 33 -3.25 0.78 -7.36
C ALA A 33 -2.84 0.98 -5.90
N ARG A 34 -3.22 0.03 -5.05
CA ARG A 34 -2.85 -0.07 -3.64
C ARG A 34 -2.13 -1.38 -3.34
N LEU A 35 -1.39 -1.45 -2.24
CA LEU A 35 -0.82 -2.72 -1.75
C LEU A 35 -1.90 -3.81 -1.56
N ALA A 36 -3.10 -3.43 -1.11
CA ALA A 36 -4.23 -4.35 -1.04
C ALA A 36 -4.59 -4.96 -2.41
N ASP A 37 -4.55 -4.16 -3.48
CA ASP A 37 -4.85 -4.61 -4.85
C ASP A 37 -3.76 -5.58 -5.34
N LEU A 38 -2.48 -5.28 -5.06
CA LEU A 38 -1.36 -6.18 -5.38
C LEU A 38 -1.49 -7.53 -4.67
N ARG A 39 -1.91 -7.53 -3.40
CA ARG A 39 -2.14 -8.76 -2.63
C ARG A 39 -3.30 -9.57 -3.19
N ALA A 40 -4.39 -8.91 -3.58
CA ALA A 40 -5.53 -9.57 -4.23
C ALA A 40 -5.10 -10.21 -5.55
N TYR A 41 -4.42 -9.45 -6.41
CA TYR A 41 -3.91 -9.94 -7.69
C TYR A 41 -2.95 -11.13 -7.54
N ALA A 42 -2.01 -11.06 -6.59
CA ALA A 42 -1.11 -12.19 -6.30
C ALA A 42 -1.85 -13.40 -5.73
N GLY A 43 -2.98 -13.20 -5.05
CA GLY A 43 -3.83 -14.28 -4.53
C GLY A 43 -4.59 -15.05 -5.59
N GLU A 44 -4.83 -14.44 -6.76
CA GLU A 44 -5.53 -15.06 -7.89
C GLU A 44 -4.59 -15.83 -8.83
N ASN A 45 -3.27 -15.66 -8.66
CA ASN A 45 -2.27 -16.27 -9.54
C ASN A 45 -1.37 -17.25 -8.78
N PRO A 46 -1.50 -18.57 -9.00
CA PRO A 46 -0.65 -19.58 -8.36
C PRO A 46 0.85 -19.38 -8.59
N ALA A 47 1.25 -18.80 -9.73
CA ALA A 47 2.65 -18.51 -10.04
C ALA A 47 3.23 -17.39 -9.14
N LEU A 48 2.39 -16.65 -8.42
CA LEU A 48 2.78 -15.56 -7.53
C LEU A 48 2.61 -15.91 -6.05
N ALA A 49 2.43 -17.19 -5.71
CA ALA A 49 2.19 -17.63 -4.33
C ALA A 49 3.29 -17.20 -3.34
N GLU A 50 4.56 -17.24 -3.76
CA GLU A 50 5.69 -16.79 -2.95
C GLU A 50 5.65 -15.27 -2.73
N GLN A 51 5.36 -14.51 -3.78
CA GLN A 51 5.23 -13.06 -3.74
C GLN A 51 4.06 -12.65 -2.86
N ARG A 52 2.93 -13.37 -2.90
CA ARG A 52 1.81 -13.17 -1.99
C ARG A 52 2.27 -13.28 -0.54
N THR A 53 2.99 -14.35 -0.17
CA THR A 53 3.51 -14.52 1.19
C THR A 53 4.41 -13.35 1.59
N ARG A 54 5.33 -12.94 0.72
CA ARG A 54 6.22 -11.79 0.97
C ARG A 54 5.44 -10.48 1.16
N LEU A 55 4.39 -10.25 0.38
CA LEU A 55 3.52 -9.06 0.51
C LEU A 55 2.73 -9.09 1.83
N GLU A 56 2.28 -10.26 2.29
CA GLU A 56 1.62 -10.40 3.60
C GLU A 56 2.56 -10.12 4.77
N ASP A 57 3.78 -10.67 4.73
CA ASP A 57 4.79 -10.42 5.76
C ASP A 57 5.18 -8.95 5.78
N TYR A 58 5.42 -8.35 4.62
CA TYR A 58 5.72 -6.93 4.48
C TYR A 58 4.60 -6.05 5.07
N ARG A 59 3.34 -6.33 4.74
CA ARG A 59 2.19 -5.61 5.30
C ARG A 59 2.14 -5.77 6.82
N ARG A 60 2.40 -6.97 7.35
CA ARG A 60 2.36 -7.21 8.80
C ARG A 60 3.38 -6.35 9.53
N GLU A 61 4.55 -6.18 8.94
CA GLU A 61 5.65 -5.42 9.54
C GLU A 61 5.46 -3.91 9.36
N TYR A 62 5.08 -3.44 8.18
CA TYR A 62 5.11 -2.01 7.82
C TYR A 62 3.74 -1.37 7.59
N GLY A 63 2.66 -2.15 7.50
CA GLY A 63 1.35 -1.66 7.11
C GLY A 63 0.75 -0.64 8.09
N VAL A 64 -0.11 0.23 7.54
CA VAL A 64 -0.98 1.17 8.27
C VAL A 64 -2.46 0.90 7.98
#